data_AF-A0A8H4UQB4-F1
#
_entry.id   AF-A0A8H4UQB4-F1
#
_cell.length_a   1.000
_cell.length_b   1.000
_cell.length_c   1.000
_cell.angle_alpha   90.00
_cell.angle_beta   90.00
_cell.angle_gamma   90.00
#
_symmetry.space_group_name_H-M   'P 1'
#
loop_
_entity.id
_entity.type
_entity.pdbx_description
1 polymer ?
#
loop_
_entity_poly.entity_id
_entity_poly.type
_entity_poly.pdbx_seq_one_letter_code
_entity_poly.pdbx_strand_id
1 'polypeptide(L)'
;MSDSAPSIVTLDNLTETLTPWNPNGETRASISLFDALTDTPRGLMFPQETITAVAQTLAHFNQLAVRHAVPARHITILATEAMRRAANAVSMLEAIGAATGGLKVSILEPAVETLFGAVMGSRSGLVGVDAGALFLDLGGGSVQMTWVDTSQPNYEIDAARAGVSLPFGAARLIRVLHEQPADVQAAEISKLQSGMQAAYANLCSRFPALNAVKAAHEQGRHAPVNVFMCGGGFRGYGSMLMHNDAVSPYPIPSTNGYMAPGVLFSQTKHMRRVNEKHEGRIFGLSRRRRQQFPAIVTVIEAFLAVVPNIGNVTFCGGSNRQGALMMKLPAEIRESNPLDVLSSVTAQEKPVFDVVLQTLISALPEEINRSTMPTVFTAGLGHLFVRDIWARQGYSEDNNTSFALHNAIIRDADTPGLLHVGRALLALSTVSRWSGHMGPVDLQLYQGLSDLVENCNPDAPFWAKYIGAVAGLVAMVLPVLPKNADEVNKAISIKSHLKRTEDKKDRIILTIGVASANVAGISLQDLADRIEGATKKNGGKKPRFKITAQVSLLS
;
A
#
# COMPACT_ATOMS: atom_id res chain seq x y z
N MET A 1 -13.38 -30.39 -36.36
CA MET A 1 -14.00 -30.47 -35.02
C MET A 1 -12.95 -31.03 -34.07
N SER A 2 -12.18 -30.17 -33.43
CA SER A 2 -11.45 -30.52 -32.21
C SER A 2 -12.23 -29.86 -31.07
N ASP A 3 -12.77 -30.66 -30.15
CA ASP A 3 -13.29 -30.17 -28.88
C ASP A 3 -12.14 -29.49 -28.13
N SER A 4 -11.94 -28.19 -28.34
CA SER A 4 -11.04 -27.41 -27.49
C SER A 4 -11.87 -26.97 -26.29
N ALA A 5 -11.84 -27.78 -25.24
CA ALA A 5 -12.28 -27.37 -23.92
C ALA A 5 -11.69 -25.98 -23.59
N PRO A 6 -12.43 -25.11 -22.87
CA PRO A 6 -11.94 -23.78 -22.52
C PRO A 6 -10.57 -23.87 -21.84
N SER A 7 -9.63 -23.00 -22.25
CA SER A 7 -8.29 -22.95 -21.65
C SER A 7 -8.39 -22.49 -20.20
N ILE A 8 -8.34 -23.45 -19.27
CA ILE A 8 -8.31 -23.20 -17.83
C ILE A 8 -6.87 -22.93 -17.43
N VAL A 9 -6.63 -21.79 -16.78
CA VAL A 9 -5.33 -21.49 -16.17
C VAL A 9 -5.33 -22.09 -14.78
N THR A 10 -4.35 -22.94 -14.56
CA THR A 10 -4.05 -23.63 -13.30
C THR A 10 -2.69 -23.17 -12.78
N LEU A 11 -2.38 -23.49 -11.53
CA LEU A 11 -1.01 -23.22 -11.02
C LEU A 11 0.06 -23.96 -11.83
N ASP A 12 -0.25 -25.14 -12.38
CA ASP A 12 0.74 -25.99 -13.05
C ASP A 12 1.06 -25.52 -14.48
N ASN A 13 0.16 -24.80 -15.16
CA ASN A 13 0.34 -24.30 -16.53
C ASN A 13 0.53 -22.77 -16.62
N LEU A 14 0.76 -22.11 -15.48
CA LEU A 14 0.86 -20.66 -15.36
C LEU A 14 2.00 -20.07 -16.21
N THR A 15 3.16 -20.72 -16.22
CA THR A 15 4.36 -20.24 -16.93
C THR A 15 4.22 -20.28 -18.45
N GLU A 16 3.32 -21.10 -18.97
CA GLU A 16 3.05 -21.24 -20.41
C GLU A 16 2.04 -20.20 -20.93
N THR A 17 1.27 -19.58 -20.03
CA THR A 17 0.13 -18.71 -20.37
C THR A 17 0.42 -17.21 -20.20
N LEU A 18 1.58 -16.85 -19.64
CA LEU A 18 1.91 -15.49 -19.24
C LEU A 18 3.13 -14.94 -20.01
N THR A 19 3.00 -13.78 -20.65
CA THR A 19 4.07 -13.09 -21.40
C THR A 19 4.39 -11.68 -20.84
N PRO A 20 5.61 -11.12 -20.97
CA PRO A 20 6.05 -9.89 -20.26
C PRO A 20 5.42 -8.58 -20.80
N TRP A 21 5.22 -7.53 -19.97
CA TRP A 21 4.82 -6.17 -20.44
C TRP A 21 4.87 -5.01 -19.40
N ASN A 22 4.74 -3.75 -19.89
CA ASN A 22 4.82 -2.41 -19.25
C ASN A 22 3.49 -1.59 -19.42
N PRO A 23 2.76 -1.20 -18.36
CA PRO A 23 1.43 -0.60 -18.48
C PRO A 23 1.36 0.91 -18.74
N ASN A 24 0.42 1.33 -19.59
CA ASN A 24 -0.07 2.71 -19.76
C ASN A 24 -1.62 2.73 -19.71
N GLY A 25 -2.21 3.21 -18.61
CA GLY A 25 -3.65 3.48 -18.46
C GLY A 25 -4.53 2.35 -17.92
N GLU A 26 -5.66 2.70 -17.29
CA GLU A 26 -6.71 1.78 -16.83
C GLU A 26 -8.08 2.22 -17.38
N THR A 27 -8.89 1.28 -17.85
CA THR A 27 -10.29 1.52 -18.21
C THR A 27 -11.20 0.41 -17.69
N ARG A 28 -12.47 0.72 -17.45
CA ARG A 28 -13.45 -0.21 -16.90
C ARG A 28 -14.83 0.01 -17.50
N ALA A 29 -15.48 -1.06 -17.94
CA ALA A 29 -16.90 -1.08 -18.27
C ALA A 29 -17.75 -1.50 -17.05
N SER A 30 -18.91 -0.89 -16.90
CA SER A 30 -19.86 -1.17 -15.81
C SER A 30 -20.76 -2.37 -16.10
N ILE A 31 -20.20 -3.46 -16.64
CA ILE A 31 -20.93 -4.72 -16.88
C ILE A 31 -20.66 -5.65 -15.70
N SER A 32 -21.72 -6.05 -15.00
CA SER A 32 -21.61 -6.98 -13.88
C SER A 32 -22.01 -8.38 -14.31
N LEU A 33 -21.01 -9.20 -14.69
CA LEU A 33 -21.27 -10.56 -15.17
C LEU A 33 -22.00 -11.42 -14.14
N PHE A 34 -21.59 -11.36 -12.87
CA PHE A 34 -22.28 -12.12 -11.83
C PHE A 34 -23.74 -11.68 -11.68
N ASP A 35 -24.02 -10.37 -11.79
CA ASP A 35 -25.40 -9.89 -11.68
C ASP A 35 -26.26 -10.29 -12.88
N ALA A 36 -25.62 -10.44 -14.05
CA ALA A 36 -26.26 -10.85 -15.30
C ALA A 36 -26.50 -12.37 -15.40
N LEU A 37 -25.99 -13.19 -14.49
CA LEU A 37 -26.29 -14.62 -14.46
C LEU A 37 -27.76 -14.83 -14.08
N THR A 38 -28.51 -15.46 -14.98
CA THR A 38 -29.90 -15.85 -14.74
C THR A 38 -30.00 -17.36 -14.55
N ASP A 39 -30.83 -17.78 -13.61
CA ASP A 39 -31.11 -19.20 -13.40
C ASP A 39 -32.10 -19.69 -14.46
N THR A 40 -31.77 -20.80 -15.09
CA THR A 40 -32.57 -21.41 -16.15
C THR A 40 -32.61 -22.92 -15.94
N PRO A 41 -33.55 -23.66 -16.57
CA PRO A 41 -33.56 -25.12 -16.52
C PRO A 41 -32.27 -25.78 -17.02
N ARG A 42 -31.42 -25.06 -17.74
CA ARG A 42 -30.13 -25.52 -18.28
C ARG A 42 -28.94 -25.08 -17.42
N GLY A 43 -29.20 -24.50 -16.25
CA GLY A 43 -28.21 -23.91 -15.35
C GLY A 43 -28.13 -22.39 -15.49
N LEU A 44 -27.11 -21.80 -14.84
CA LEU A 44 -26.87 -20.36 -14.89
C LEU A 44 -26.40 -19.94 -16.28
N MET A 45 -27.05 -18.96 -16.89
CA MET A 45 -26.73 -18.50 -18.24
C MET A 45 -26.57 -16.98 -18.32
N PHE A 46 -25.75 -16.52 -19.27
CA PHE A 46 -25.69 -15.12 -19.64
C PHE A 46 -26.74 -14.80 -20.74
N PRO A 47 -27.50 -13.71 -20.60
CA PRO A 47 -28.33 -13.18 -21.68
C PRO A 47 -27.52 -12.80 -22.92
N GLN A 48 -28.10 -12.95 -24.11
CA GLN A 48 -27.41 -12.63 -25.37
C GLN A 48 -26.94 -11.18 -25.45
N GLU A 49 -27.71 -10.25 -24.91
CA GLU A 49 -27.34 -8.83 -24.80
C GLU A 49 -26.06 -8.61 -23.99
N THR A 50 -25.88 -9.37 -22.90
CA THR A 50 -24.68 -9.31 -22.05
C THR A 50 -23.47 -9.86 -22.81
N ILE A 51 -23.64 -10.97 -23.52
CA ILE A 51 -22.59 -11.55 -24.37
C ILE A 51 -22.11 -10.54 -25.42
N THR A 52 -23.04 -9.93 -26.15
CA THR A 52 -22.74 -8.91 -27.16
C THR A 52 -22.04 -7.70 -26.55
N ALA A 53 -22.53 -7.17 -25.42
CA ALA A 53 -21.94 -6.02 -24.75
C ALA A 53 -20.51 -6.29 -24.27
N VAL A 54 -20.23 -7.48 -23.73
CA VAL A 54 -18.89 -7.89 -23.28
C VAL A 54 -17.94 -8.03 -24.47
N ALA A 55 -18.36 -8.69 -25.54
CA ALA A 55 -17.56 -8.87 -26.74
C ALA A 55 -17.18 -7.51 -27.39
N GLN A 56 -18.15 -6.61 -27.53
CA GLN A 56 -17.92 -5.25 -28.04
C GLN A 56 -16.99 -4.43 -27.13
N THR A 57 -17.16 -4.55 -25.81
CA THR A 57 -16.29 -3.87 -24.84
C THR A 57 -14.84 -4.35 -24.96
N LEU A 58 -14.63 -5.68 -25.01
CA LEU A 58 -13.28 -6.23 -25.14
C LEU A 58 -12.65 -5.97 -26.51
N ALA A 59 -13.45 -5.90 -27.58
CA ALA A 59 -12.99 -5.44 -28.88
C ALA A 59 -12.49 -3.98 -28.82
N HIS A 60 -13.21 -3.11 -28.11
CA HIS A 60 -12.77 -1.73 -27.89
C HIS A 60 -11.47 -1.66 -27.08
N PHE A 61 -11.34 -2.44 -26.00
CA PHE A 61 -10.10 -2.51 -25.21
C PHE A 61 -8.93 -3.07 -26.02
N ASN A 62 -9.17 -4.06 -26.89
CA ASN A 62 -8.15 -4.55 -27.81
C ASN A 62 -7.68 -3.46 -28.78
N GLN A 63 -8.62 -2.70 -29.37
CA GLN A 63 -8.26 -1.56 -30.22
C GLN A 63 -7.43 -0.50 -29.48
N LEU A 64 -7.74 -0.24 -28.20
CA LEU A 64 -6.96 0.66 -27.37
C LEU A 64 -5.54 0.11 -27.12
N ALA A 65 -5.41 -1.17 -26.78
CA ALA A 65 -4.10 -1.82 -26.61
C ALA A 65 -3.25 -1.73 -27.89
N VAL A 66 -3.85 -1.99 -29.06
CA VAL A 66 -3.18 -1.86 -30.36
C VAL A 66 -2.73 -0.42 -30.62
N ARG A 67 -3.55 0.58 -30.27
CA ARG A 67 -3.18 2.01 -30.39
C ARG A 67 -2.02 2.41 -29.47
N HIS A 68 -1.87 1.74 -28.32
CA HIS A 68 -0.70 1.87 -27.45
C HIS A 68 0.49 0.99 -27.89
N ALA A 69 0.44 0.41 -29.10
CA ALA A 69 1.46 -0.48 -29.64
C ALA A 69 1.75 -1.72 -28.76
N VAL A 70 0.76 -2.18 -27.98
CA VAL A 70 0.89 -3.40 -27.20
C VAL A 70 0.93 -4.59 -28.15
N PRO A 71 1.99 -5.42 -28.16
CA PRO A 71 2.05 -6.60 -29.00
C PRO A 71 0.92 -7.56 -28.65
N ALA A 72 0.28 -8.19 -29.64
CA ALA A 72 -0.84 -9.12 -29.41
C ALA A 72 -0.48 -10.25 -28.42
N ARG A 73 0.77 -10.76 -28.50
CA ARG A 73 1.29 -11.76 -27.56
C ARG A 73 1.28 -11.31 -26.10
N HIS A 74 1.28 -10.00 -25.83
CA HIS A 74 1.28 -9.42 -24.49
C HIS A 74 -0.13 -9.08 -23.98
N ILE A 75 -1.16 -9.28 -24.80
CA ILE A 75 -2.55 -9.07 -24.40
C ILE A 75 -3.08 -10.36 -23.76
N THR A 76 -3.51 -10.25 -22.51
CA THR A 76 -4.06 -11.38 -21.75
C THR A 76 -5.47 -11.02 -21.26
N ILE A 77 -6.45 -11.86 -21.60
CA ILE A 77 -7.83 -11.70 -21.10
C ILE A 77 -8.09 -12.80 -20.07
N LEU A 78 -8.39 -12.40 -18.84
CA LEU A 78 -8.65 -13.29 -17.72
C LEU A 78 -10.13 -13.23 -17.32
N ALA A 79 -10.71 -14.39 -17.01
CA ALA A 79 -12.08 -14.55 -16.58
C ALA A 79 -12.16 -15.31 -15.25
N THR A 80 -13.09 -14.92 -14.38
CA THR A 80 -13.23 -15.47 -13.02
C THR A 80 -14.57 -16.20 -12.83
N GLU A 81 -15.07 -16.23 -11.59
CA GLU A 81 -16.19 -17.06 -11.13
C GLU A 81 -17.43 -17.05 -12.03
N ALA A 82 -17.88 -15.89 -12.52
CA ALA A 82 -19.10 -15.82 -13.33
C ALA A 82 -18.97 -16.66 -14.61
N MET A 83 -17.80 -16.64 -15.26
CA MET A 83 -17.52 -17.45 -16.44
C MET A 83 -17.37 -18.93 -16.12
N ARG A 84 -16.83 -19.29 -14.95
CA ARG A 84 -16.78 -20.69 -14.49
C ARG A 84 -18.17 -21.30 -14.28
N ARG A 85 -19.14 -20.49 -13.81
CA ARG A 85 -20.48 -20.95 -13.44
C ARG A 85 -21.47 -20.98 -14.60
N ALA A 86 -21.22 -20.22 -15.66
CA ALA A 86 -22.16 -20.10 -16.77
C ALA A 86 -22.15 -21.35 -17.65
N ALA A 87 -23.31 -21.99 -17.81
CA ALA A 87 -23.50 -23.12 -18.72
C ALA A 87 -23.24 -22.74 -20.19
N ASN A 88 -23.42 -21.46 -20.55
CA ASN A 88 -23.14 -20.92 -21.88
C ASN A 88 -21.87 -20.06 -21.96
N ALA A 89 -20.88 -20.31 -21.09
CA ALA A 89 -19.59 -19.60 -21.14
C ALA A 89 -18.94 -19.69 -22.54
N VAL A 90 -19.04 -20.85 -23.21
CA VAL A 90 -18.51 -21.07 -24.57
C VAL A 90 -19.00 -20.03 -25.57
N SER A 91 -20.31 -19.71 -25.56
CA SER A 91 -20.87 -18.69 -26.44
C SER A 91 -20.27 -17.30 -26.20
N MET A 92 -19.92 -16.98 -24.95
CA MET A 92 -19.22 -15.73 -24.64
C MET A 92 -17.76 -15.75 -25.12
N LEU A 93 -17.07 -16.89 -24.98
CA LEU A 93 -15.70 -17.05 -25.48
C LEU A 93 -15.62 -16.88 -27.01
N GLU A 94 -16.56 -17.51 -27.74
CA GLU A 94 -16.66 -17.41 -29.19
C GLU A 94 -16.95 -15.97 -29.64
N ALA A 95 -17.90 -15.29 -28.98
CA ALA A 95 -18.22 -13.90 -29.28
C ALA A 95 -17.03 -12.96 -29.06
N ILE A 96 -16.27 -13.14 -27.96
CA ILE A 96 -15.05 -12.37 -27.68
C ILE A 96 -13.98 -12.65 -28.74
N GLY A 97 -13.74 -13.93 -29.06
CA GLY A 97 -12.77 -14.33 -30.07
C GLY A 97 -13.09 -13.70 -31.44
N ALA A 98 -14.35 -13.77 -31.88
CA ALA A 98 -14.79 -13.15 -33.13
C ALA A 98 -14.60 -11.62 -33.12
N ALA A 99 -14.96 -10.94 -32.03
CA ALA A 99 -14.92 -9.48 -31.95
C ALA A 99 -13.49 -8.92 -31.79
N THR A 100 -12.55 -9.72 -31.30
CA THR A 100 -11.16 -9.29 -31.01
C THR A 100 -10.14 -9.75 -32.05
N GLY A 101 -10.56 -10.43 -33.12
CA GLY A 101 -9.64 -11.00 -34.11
C GLY A 101 -8.88 -12.22 -33.59
N GLY A 102 -9.48 -12.98 -32.67
CA GLY A 102 -8.98 -14.27 -32.21
C GLY A 102 -8.29 -14.26 -30.84
N LEU A 103 -8.43 -13.21 -30.01
CA LEU A 103 -7.87 -13.25 -28.65
C LEU A 103 -8.57 -14.32 -27.81
N LYS A 104 -7.77 -15.10 -27.08
CA LYS A 104 -8.26 -16.14 -26.19
C LYS A 104 -8.53 -15.56 -24.80
N VAL A 105 -9.59 -16.07 -24.17
CA VAL A 105 -9.91 -15.78 -22.78
C VAL A 105 -9.50 -16.97 -21.93
N SER A 106 -8.72 -16.70 -20.90
CA SER A 106 -8.26 -17.68 -19.91
C SER A 106 -9.15 -17.66 -18.69
N ILE A 107 -9.82 -18.77 -18.40
CA ILE A 107 -10.67 -18.89 -17.22
C ILE A 107 -9.80 -19.35 -16.05
N LEU A 108 -9.70 -18.53 -15.01
CA LEU A 108 -8.89 -18.82 -13.84
C LEU A 108 -9.56 -19.88 -12.97
N GLU A 109 -8.81 -20.86 -12.49
CA GLU A 109 -9.26 -21.67 -11.36
C GLU A 109 -9.25 -20.87 -10.04
N PRO A 110 -9.97 -21.31 -8.98
CA PRO A 110 -9.99 -20.60 -7.71
C PRO A 110 -8.61 -20.35 -7.09
N ALA A 111 -7.68 -21.31 -7.17
CA ALA A 111 -6.33 -21.16 -6.62
C ALA A 111 -5.49 -20.12 -7.37
N VAL A 112 -5.64 -20.03 -8.70
CA VAL A 112 -5.00 -18.98 -9.51
C VAL A 112 -5.63 -17.62 -9.26
N GLU A 113 -6.95 -17.56 -9.03
CA GLU A 113 -7.62 -16.32 -8.59
C GLU A 113 -7.13 -15.88 -7.20
N THR A 114 -6.86 -16.81 -6.28
CA THR A 114 -6.18 -16.51 -5.01
C THR A 114 -4.75 -15.99 -5.24
N LEU A 115 -3.98 -16.64 -6.11
CA LEU A 115 -2.62 -16.20 -6.46
C LEU A 115 -2.62 -14.78 -7.02
N PHE A 116 -3.47 -14.49 -8.01
CA PHE A 116 -3.47 -13.20 -8.68
C PHE A 116 -4.15 -12.10 -7.87
N GLY A 117 -5.26 -12.40 -7.20
CA GLY A 117 -6.05 -11.41 -6.46
C GLY A 117 -5.47 -11.17 -5.08
N ALA A 118 -5.64 -12.15 -4.19
CA ALA A 118 -5.26 -12.03 -2.80
C ALA A 118 -3.74 -11.89 -2.64
N VAL A 119 -2.95 -12.84 -3.15
CA VAL A 119 -1.50 -12.90 -2.93
C VAL A 119 -0.77 -11.81 -3.72
N MET A 120 -0.63 -11.99 -5.02
CA MET A 120 0.23 -11.16 -5.87
C MET A 120 -0.40 -9.81 -6.17
N GLY A 121 -1.73 -9.71 -6.19
CA GLY A 121 -2.44 -8.44 -6.34
C GLY A 121 -2.28 -7.54 -5.12
N SER A 122 -2.26 -8.08 -3.90
CA SER A 122 -1.94 -7.27 -2.72
C SER A 122 -0.44 -6.98 -2.64
N ARG A 123 0.41 -8.00 -2.89
CA ARG A 123 1.87 -7.91 -2.90
C ARG A 123 2.40 -6.87 -3.89
N SER A 124 1.72 -6.67 -5.02
CA SER A 124 2.07 -5.67 -6.03
C SER A 124 2.00 -4.23 -5.51
N GLY A 125 1.43 -3.98 -4.33
CA GLY A 125 1.41 -2.66 -3.70
C GLY A 125 2.45 -2.47 -2.59
N LEU A 126 3.31 -3.47 -2.35
CA LEU A 126 4.17 -3.55 -1.15
C LEU A 126 5.65 -3.74 -1.55
N VAL A 127 6.56 -3.42 -0.63
CA VAL A 127 7.98 -3.83 -0.76
C VAL A 127 8.14 -5.30 -0.41
N GLY A 128 7.57 -5.71 0.72
CA GLY A 128 7.60 -7.06 1.26
C GLY A 128 6.70 -7.17 2.49
N VAL A 129 6.48 -8.37 2.97
CA VAL A 129 5.75 -8.70 4.21
C VAL A 129 6.53 -9.76 4.96
N ASP A 130 7.61 -9.31 5.58
CA ASP A 130 8.46 -10.16 6.40
C ASP A 130 7.72 -10.52 7.70
N ALA A 131 7.95 -11.74 8.22
CA ALA A 131 7.23 -12.34 9.35
C ALA A 131 5.74 -12.68 9.08
N GLY A 132 5.27 -12.39 7.88
CA GLY A 132 3.99 -12.79 7.34
C GLY A 132 2.75 -12.04 7.84
N ALA A 133 1.68 -12.10 7.05
CA ALA A 133 0.38 -11.50 7.36
C ALA A 133 -0.77 -12.25 6.65
N LEU A 134 -2.00 -12.01 7.12
CA LEU A 134 -3.19 -12.48 6.41
C LEU A 134 -3.50 -11.60 5.21
N PHE A 135 -3.75 -12.22 4.07
CA PHE A 135 -4.12 -11.55 2.82
C PHE A 135 -5.54 -11.96 2.45
N LEU A 136 -6.40 -10.98 2.16
CA LEU A 136 -7.78 -11.22 1.76
C LEU A 136 -8.17 -10.41 0.52
N ASP A 137 -8.98 -11.02 -0.35
CA ASP A 137 -9.59 -10.37 -1.52
C ASP A 137 -11.11 -10.50 -1.46
N LEU A 138 -11.85 -9.39 -1.54
CA LEU A 138 -13.31 -9.40 -1.61
C LEU A 138 -13.78 -8.93 -2.99
N GLY A 139 -14.12 -9.92 -3.81
CA GLY A 139 -14.71 -9.77 -5.13
C GLY A 139 -16.24 -9.59 -5.11
N GLY A 140 -16.84 -9.78 -6.29
CA GLY A 140 -18.29 -9.77 -6.45
C GLY A 140 -18.95 -11.09 -6.07
N GLY A 141 -18.34 -12.22 -6.45
CA GLY A 141 -18.87 -13.57 -6.22
C GLY A 141 -18.22 -14.32 -5.05
N SER A 142 -16.94 -14.05 -4.77
CA SER A 142 -16.17 -14.74 -3.72
C SER A 142 -15.43 -13.79 -2.77
N VAL A 143 -14.95 -14.37 -1.66
CA VAL A 143 -13.92 -13.83 -0.79
C VAL A 143 -12.81 -14.87 -0.61
N GLN A 144 -11.56 -14.43 -0.67
CA GLN A 144 -10.38 -15.27 -0.49
C GLN A 144 -9.67 -14.90 0.81
N MET A 145 -9.08 -15.88 1.49
CA MET A 145 -8.18 -15.66 2.64
C MET A 145 -6.97 -16.59 2.56
N THR A 146 -5.77 -16.03 2.75
CA THR A 146 -4.51 -16.78 2.78
C THR A 146 -3.48 -16.11 3.70
N TRP A 147 -2.33 -16.76 3.90
CA TRP A 147 -1.18 -16.26 4.65
C TRP A 147 0.00 -16.08 3.71
N VAL A 148 0.64 -14.90 3.75
CA VAL A 148 1.77 -14.55 2.90
C VAL A 148 2.93 -14.10 3.78
N ASP A 149 4.09 -14.73 3.62
CA ASP A 149 5.36 -14.32 4.21
C ASP A 149 6.41 -14.29 3.10
N THR A 150 6.82 -13.07 2.69
CA THR A 150 7.72 -12.90 1.54
C THR A 150 9.16 -13.30 1.83
N SER A 151 9.50 -13.56 3.09
CA SER A 151 10.81 -14.08 3.47
C SER A 151 10.97 -15.58 3.15
N GLN A 152 9.85 -16.28 2.88
CA GLN A 152 9.86 -17.71 2.56
C GLN A 152 10.05 -17.93 1.05
N PRO A 153 10.81 -18.96 0.64
CA PRO A 153 10.89 -19.35 -0.77
C PRO A 153 9.53 -19.85 -1.26
N ASN A 154 9.19 -19.58 -2.52
CA ASN A 154 7.93 -20.02 -3.16
C ASN A 154 6.65 -19.62 -2.41
N TYR A 155 6.70 -18.56 -1.59
CA TYR A 155 5.58 -18.10 -0.78
C TYR A 155 4.31 -17.90 -1.61
N GLU A 156 4.44 -17.49 -2.86
CA GLU A 156 3.31 -17.16 -3.72
C GLU A 156 2.48 -18.39 -4.07
N ILE A 157 3.15 -19.51 -4.35
CA ILE A 157 2.50 -20.77 -4.71
C ILE A 157 1.94 -21.44 -3.46
N ASP A 158 2.70 -21.44 -2.36
CA ASP A 158 2.27 -22.06 -1.12
C ASP A 158 1.07 -21.33 -0.51
N ALA A 159 1.08 -19.99 -0.52
CA ALA A 159 -0.05 -19.16 -0.12
C ALA A 159 -1.26 -19.39 -1.05
N ALA A 160 -1.06 -19.45 -2.37
CA ALA A 160 -2.16 -19.69 -3.31
C ALA A 160 -2.82 -21.06 -3.10
N ARG A 161 -2.01 -22.11 -2.88
CA ARG A 161 -2.49 -23.47 -2.59
C ARG A 161 -3.17 -23.58 -1.22
N ALA A 162 -2.78 -22.76 -0.25
CA ALA A 162 -3.38 -22.74 1.08
C ALA A 162 -4.63 -21.88 1.17
N GLY A 163 -4.76 -20.92 0.26
CA GLY A 163 -5.84 -19.96 0.30
C GLY A 163 -7.18 -20.62 0.01
N VAL A 164 -8.17 -20.22 0.80
CA VAL A 164 -9.54 -20.71 0.67
C VAL A 164 -10.37 -19.64 -0.01
N SER A 165 -11.08 -20.02 -1.08
CA SER A 165 -12.07 -19.18 -1.74
C SER A 165 -13.46 -19.56 -1.28
N LEU A 166 -14.11 -18.66 -0.54
CA LEU A 166 -15.48 -18.82 -0.06
C LEU A 166 -16.42 -18.08 -1.02
N PRO A 167 -17.57 -18.65 -1.38
CA PRO A 167 -18.42 -18.07 -2.41
C PRO A 167 -19.39 -17.04 -1.80
N PHE A 168 -18.83 -16.01 -1.13
CA PHE A 168 -19.56 -14.95 -0.40
C PHE A 168 -19.07 -13.55 -0.77
N GLY A 169 -18.89 -13.29 -2.06
CA GLY A 169 -18.57 -11.97 -2.56
C GLY A 169 -19.68 -10.95 -2.32
N ALA A 170 -19.33 -9.67 -2.36
CA ALA A 170 -20.24 -8.59 -1.94
C ALA A 170 -21.52 -8.49 -2.78
N ALA A 171 -21.47 -8.83 -4.07
CA ALA A 171 -22.65 -8.79 -4.95
C ALA A 171 -23.58 -9.99 -4.70
N ARG A 172 -23.01 -11.17 -4.48
CA ARG A 172 -23.79 -12.36 -4.11
C ARG A 172 -24.45 -12.16 -2.74
N LEU A 173 -23.69 -11.76 -1.74
CA LEU A 173 -24.18 -11.70 -0.36
C LEU A 173 -25.22 -10.59 -0.17
N ILE A 174 -25.12 -9.46 -0.87
CA ILE A 174 -26.17 -8.43 -0.77
C ILE A 174 -27.52 -8.91 -1.31
N ARG A 175 -27.53 -9.73 -2.37
CA ARG A 175 -28.76 -10.38 -2.88
C ARG A 175 -29.37 -11.30 -1.83
N VAL A 176 -28.53 -12.11 -1.18
CA VAL A 176 -28.99 -12.97 -0.06
C VAL A 176 -29.65 -12.12 1.02
N LEU A 177 -29.01 -11.05 1.48
CA LEU A 177 -29.50 -10.20 2.56
C LEU A 177 -30.79 -9.43 2.24
N HIS A 178 -31.07 -9.15 0.96
CA HIS A 178 -32.23 -8.34 0.56
C HIS A 178 -33.38 -9.14 -0.06
N GLU A 179 -33.06 -10.22 -0.78
CA GLU A 179 -34.03 -10.93 -1.65
C GLU A 179 -34.47 -12.27 -1.04
N GLN A 180 -33.71 -12.83 -0.09
CA GLN A 180 -33.99 -14.16 0.45
C GLN A 180 -34.75 -14.10 1.78
N PRO A 181 -35.57 -15.13 2.10
CA PRO A 181 -36.20 -15.28 3.41
C PRO A 181 -35.21 -15.33 4.59
N ALA A 182 -35.67 -14.99 5.80
CA ALA A 182 -34.81 -14.84 6.98
C ALA A 182 -34.07 -16.12 7.39
N ASP A 183 -34.69 -17.29 7.21
CA ASP A 183 -34.09 -18.60 7.45
C ASP A 183 -32.95 -18.89 6.45
N VAL A 184 -33.14 -18.55 5.17
CA VAL A 184 -32.11 -18.68 4.13
C VAL A 184 -30.95 -17.72 4.40
N GLN A 185 -31.25 -16.49 4.80
CA GLN A 185 -30.23 -15.51 5.21
C GLN A 185 -29.38 -16.04 6.36
N ALA A 186 -30.02 -16.54 7.43
CA ALA A 186 -29.33 -17.09 8.59
C ALA A 186 -28.46 -18.30 8.22
N ALA A 187 -28.97 -19.19 7.36
CA ALA A 187 -28.23 -20.34 6.88
C ALA A 187 -26.99 -19.94 6.06
N GLU A 188 -27.11 -18.99 5.13
CA GLU A 188 -25.96 -18.53 4.32
C GLU A 188 -24.93 -17.77 5.18
N ILE A 189 -25.36 -16.97 6.16
CA ILE A 189 -24.45 -16.31 7.11
C ILE A 189 -23.70 -17.35 7.95
N SER A 190 -24.40 -18.40 8.43
CA SER A 190 -23.78 -19.49 9.18
C SER A 190 -22.74 -20.25 8.34
N LYS A 191 -23.01 -20.49 7.04
CA LYS A 191 -22.04 -21.07 6.11
C LYS A 191 -20.82 -20.17 5.92
N LEU A 192 -21.00 -18.86 5.81
CA LEU A 192 -19.89 -17.89 5.75
C LEU A 192 -19.02 -17.97 7.01
N GLN A 193 -19.64 -17.95 8.20
CA GLN A 193 -18.93 -18.03 9.48
C GLN A 193 -18.15 -19.34 9.61
N SER A 194 -18.79 -20.47 9.33
CA SER A 194 -18.17 -21.80 9.36
C SER A 194 -17.03 -21.92 8.34
N GLY A 195 -17.23 -21.39 7.13
CA GLY A 195 -16.22 -21.36 6.08
C GLY A 195 -15.00 -20.52 6.46
N MET A 196 -15.21 -19.35 7.08
CA MET A 196 -14.13 -18.49 7.56
C MET A 196 -13.33 -19.17 8.68
N GLN A 197 -14.03 -19.83 9.61
CA GLN A 197 -13.41 -20.57 10.70
C GLN A 197 -12.55 -21.73 10.16
N ALA A 198 -13.09 -22.52 9.23
CA ALA A 198 -12.37 -23.60 8.59
C ALA A 198 -11.15 -23.10 7.80
N ALA A 199 -11.30 -21.99 7.07
CA ALA A 199 -10.21 -21.37 6.34
C ALA A 199 -9.08 -20.92 7.29
N TYR A 200 -9.40 -20.22 8.38
CA TYR A 200 -8.39 -19.78 9.35
C TYR A 200 -7.70 -20.98 10.03
N ALA A 201 -8.45 -22.01 10.42
CA ALA A 201 -7.90 -23.22 11.01
C ALA A 201 -6.94 -23.95 10.05
N ASN A 202 -7.30 -24.04 8.76
CA ASN A 202 -6.43 -24.60 7.72
C ASN A 202 -5.14 -23.78 7.53
N LEU A 203 -5.21 -22.45 7.59
CA LEU A 203 -4.01 -21.62 7.51
C LEU A 203 -3.12 -21.82 8.74
N CYS A 204 -3.67 -21.88 9.95
CA CYS A 204 -2.91 -22.18 11.15
C CYS A 204 -2.25 -23.57 11.10
N SER A 205 -2.91 -24.59 10.54
CA SER A 205 -2.29 -25.93 10.44
C SER A 205 -1.15 -25.97 9.42
N ARG A 206 -1.20 -25.13 8.38
CA ARG A 206 -0.19 -25.09 7.32
C ARG A 206 0.97 -24.14 7.58
N PHE A 207 0.75 -23.05 8.32
CA PHE A 207 1.73 -22.00 8.53
C PHE A 207 2.10 -21.87 10.01
N PRO A 208 3.25 -22.44 10.44
CA PRO A 208 3.68 -22.42 11.84
C PRO A 208 3.78 -21.01 12.43
N ALA A 209 4.18 -20.01 11.62
CA ALA A 209 4.25 -18.61 12.06
C ALA A 209 2.88 -18.08 12.50
N LEU A 210 1.83 -18.29 11.69
CA LEU A 210 0.47 -17.88 12.04
C LEU A 210 -0.04 -18.64 13.26
N ASN A 211 0.24 -19.95 13.36
CA ASN A 211 -0.13 -20.73 14.52
C ASN A 211 0.55 -20.25 15.81
N ALA A 212 1.83 -19.84 15.72
CA ALA A 212 2.56 -19.27 16.84
C ALA A 212 1.98 -17.93 17.29
N VAL A 213 1.53 -17.08 16.36
CA VAL A 213 0.81 -15.84 16.67
C VAL A 213 -0.49 -16.14 17.42
N LYS A 214 -1.29 -17.10 16.92
CA LYS A 214 -2.51 -17.56 17.58
C LYS A 214 -2.24 -18.06 19.00
N ALA A 215 -1.29 -18.98 19.16
CA ALA A 215 -0.94 -19.58 20.46
C ALA A 215 -0.39 -18.53 21.45
N ALA A 216 0.40 -17.58 20.98
CA ALA A 216 0.90 -16.49 21.81
C ALA A 216 -0.24 -15.60 22.32
N HIS A 217 -1.23 -15.29 21.47
CA HIS A 217 -2.41 -14.54 21.87
C HIS A 217 -3.27 -15.30 22.89
N GLU A 218 -3.49 -16.61 22.70
CA GLU A 218 -4.21 -17.47 23.65
C GLU A 218 -3.53 -17.52 25.04
N GLN A 219 -2.22 -17.29 25.09
CA GLN A 219 -1.44 -17.16 26.32
C GLN A 219 -1.44 -15.72 26.91
N GLY A 220 -2.25 -14.81 26.36
CA GLY A 220 -2.33 -13.42 26.80
C GLY A 220 -1.16 -12.54 26.36
N ARG A 221 -0.29 -13.01 25.45
CA ARG A 221 0.82 -12.20 24.91
C ARG A 221 0.31 -11.28 23.80
N HIS A 222 0.95 -10.12 23.67
CA HIS A 222 0.68 -9.20 22.57
C HIS A 222 1.27 -9.74 21.25
N ALA A 223 0.44 -10.45 20.48
CA ALA A 223 0.80 -11.06 19.20
C ALA A 223 -0.23 -10.65 18.13
N PRO A 224 -0.11 -9.44 17.56
CA PRO A 224 -1.10 -8.93 16.61
C PRO A 224 -0.99 -9.62 15.26
N VAL A 225 -2.14 -9.86 14.62
CA VAL A 225 -2.21 -10.34 13.23
C VAL A 225 -2.38 -9.14 12.31
N ASN A 226 -1.36 -8.84 11.52
CA ASN A 226 -1.47 -7.84 10.45
C ASN A 226 -2.26 -8.42 9.26
N VAL A 227 -2.98 -7.54 8.57
CA VAL A 227 -3.90 -7.94 7.50
C VAL A 227 -3.72 -7.02 6.29
N PHE A 228 -3.69 -7.60 5.10
CA PHE A 228 -3.74 -6.90 3.82
C PHE A 228 -5.05 -7.25 3.13
N MET A 229 -5.78 -6.21 2.71
CA MET A 229 -7.10 -6.38 2.09
C MET A 229 -7.14 -5.72 0.72
N CYS A 230 -7.47 -6.51 -0.30
CA CYS A 230 -7.65 -6.03 -1.67
C CYS A 230 -9.07 -6.29 -2.18
N GLY A 231 -9.35 -5.92 -3.42
CA GLY A 231 -10.67 -6.06 -4.01
C GLY A 231 -11.61 -4.89 -3.70
N GLY A 232 -12.59 -4.71 -4.59
CA GLY A 232 -13.48 -3.55 -4.55
C GLY A 232 -14.36 -3.49 -3.30
N GLY A 233 -14.64 -4.64 -2.66
CA GLY A 233 -15.40 -4.69 -1.41
C GLY A 233 -14.63 -4.11 -0.26
N PHE A 234 -13.43 -4.63 -0.01
CA PHE A 234 -12.59 -4.15 1.09
C PHE A 234 -12.11 -2.71 0.86
N ARG A 235 -11.78 -2.29 -0.37
CA ARG A 235 -11.49 -0.87 -0.64
C ARG A 235 -12.67 0.05 -0.30
N GLY A 236 -13.90 -0.40 -0.53
CA GLY A 236 -15.09 0.33 -0.09
C GLY A 236 -15.18 0.45 1.44
N TYR A 237 -14.80 -0.60 2.17
CA TYR A 237 -14.68 -0.53 3.63
C TYR A 237 -13.56 0.43 4.07
N GLY A 238 -12.38 0.36 3.43
CA GLY A 238 -11.28 1.29 3.65
C GLY A 238 -11.66 2.75 3.43
N SER A 239 -12.44 3.06 2.38
CA SER A 239 -12.99 4.41 2.18
C SER A 239 -13.89 4.87 3.33
N MET A 240 -14.72 3.98 3.88
CA MET A 240 -15.56 4.29 5.03
C MET A 240 -14.71 4.53 6.28
N LEU A 241 -13.72 3.68 6.54
CA LEU A 241 -12.81 3.84 7.69
C LEU A 241 -12.04 5.16 7.59
N MET A 242 -11.44 5.45 6.43
CA MET A 242 -10.69 6.68 6.18
C MET A 242 -11.55 7.95 6.34
N HIS A 243 -12.84 7.87 6.02
CA HIS A 243 -13.78 8.98 6.27
C HIS A 243 -14.08 9.20 7.76
N ASN A 244 -13.96 8.16 8.58
CA ASN A 244 -14.19 8.20 10.02
C ASN A 244 -12.87 8.13 10.82
N ASP A 245 -11.74 8.36 10.16
CA ASP A 245 -10.43 8.34 10.80
C ASP A 245 -10.30 9.52 11.78
N ALA A 246 -9.48 9.34 12.81
CA ALA A 246 -9.18 10.41 13.76
C ALA A 246 -8.44 11.58 13.07
N VAL A 247 -7.67 11.27 12.01
CA VAL A 247 -7.08 12.28 11.13
C VAL A 247 -8.15 12.76 10.14
N SER A 248 -8.69 13.95 10.38
CA SER A 248 -9.78 14.52 9.57
C SER A 248 -9.58 16.01 9.28
N PRO A 249 -9.64 16.46 8.00
CA PRO A 249 -9.79 15.63 6.81
C PRO A 249 -8.56 14.73 6.59
N TYR A 250 -8.77 13.51 6.10
CA TYR A 250 -7.67 12.60 5.81
C TYR A 250 -6.81 13.14 4.64
N PRO A 251 -5.47 13.26 4.79
CA PRO A 251 -4.65 14.09 3.91
C PRO A 251 -4.30 13.45 2.55
N ILE A 252 -4.43 12.13 2.41
CA ILE A 252 -4.06 11.42 1.17
C ILE A 252 -5.32 10.85 0.52
N PRO A 253 -5.70 11.32 -0.69
CA PRO A 253 -6.97 10.98 -1.32
C PRO A 253 -6.90 9.64 -2.07
N SER A 254 -6.52 8.56 -1.37
CA SER A 254 -6.49 7.21 -1.92
C SER A 254 -6.79 6.19 -0.83
N THR A 255 -7.45 5.07 -1.17
CA THR A 255 -7.51 3.93 -0.26
C THR A 255 -6.32 2.99 -0.42
N ASN A 256 -5.59 3.10 -1.53
CA ASN A 256 -4.39 2.30 -1.75
C ASN A 256 -3.29 2.76 -0.80
N GLY A 257 -2.82 1.85 0.06
CA GLY A 257 -1.80 2.16 1.07
C GLY A 257 -2.37 2.84 2.33
N TYR A 258 -3.69 2.97 2.44
CA TYR A 258 -4.34 3.34 3.70
C TYR A 258 -4.20 2.21 4.71
N MET A 259 -3.83 2.55 5.95
CA MET A 259 -3.68 1.61 7.06
C MET A 259 -4.60 2.03 8.19
N ALA A 260 -5.50 1.13 8.60
CA ALA A 260 -6.37 1.32 9.74
C ALA A 260 -5.91 0.46 10.93
N PRO A 261 -5.89 0.99 12.16
CA PRO A 261 -5.67 0.17 13.33
C PRO A 261 -6.84 -0.78 13.54
N GLY A 262 -6.58 -1.97 14.07
CA GLY A 262 -7.57 -3.03 14.31
C GLY A 262 -8.74 -2.56 15.16
N VAL A 263 -8.49 -1.62 16.09
CA VAL A 263 -9.50 -0.99 16.95
C VAL A 263 -10.52 -0.17 16.14
N LEU A 264 -10.08 0.55 15.10
CA LEU A 264 -10.97 1.29 14.18
C LEU A 264 -11.63 0.32 13.20
N PHE A 265 -10.85 -0.60 12.62
CA PHE A 265 -11.33 -1.62 11.68
C PHE A 265 -12.46 -2.49 12.28
N SER A 266 -12.43 -2.73 13.60
CA SER A 266 -13.43 -3.57 14.28
C SER A 266 -14.74 -2.84 14.58
N GLN A 267 -14.89 -1.55 14.28
CA GLN A 267 -16.08 -0.76 14.60
C GLN A 267 -17.21 -0.96 13.58
N THR A 268 -17.53 -2.21 13.23
CA THR A 268 -18.49 -2.57 12.18
C THR A 268 -19.87 -1.93 12.38
N LYS A 269 -20.38 -1.93 13.62
CA LYS A 269 -21.66 -1.30 13.99
C LYS A 269 -21.65 0.20 13.75
N HIS A 270 -20.54 0.89 14.03
CA HIS A 270 -20.42 2.32 13.77
C HIS A 270 -20.42 2.60 12.27
N MET A 271 -19.62 1.86 11.51
CA MET A 271 -19.53 2.01 10.05
C MET A 271 -20.87 1.74 9.36
N ARG A 272 -21.64 0.75 9.83
CA ARG A 272 -23.01 0.48 9.34
C ARG A 272 -23.95 1.66 9.57
N ARG A 273 -23.93 2.25 10.77
CA ARG A 273 -24.71 3.46 11.09
C ARG A 273 -24.32 4.66 10.23
N VAL A 274 -23.02 4.86 9.98
CA VAL A 274 -22.55 5.95 9.10
C VAL A 274 -23.05 5.73 7.68
N ASN A 275 -22.97 4.50 7.16
CA ASN A 275 -23.50 4.17 5.84
C ASN A 275 -24.99 4.50 5.69
N GLU A 276 -25.79 4.19 6.72
CA GLU A 276 -27.24 4.42 6.77
C GLU A 276 -27.61 5.91 6.93
N LYS A 277 -26.90 6.65 7.79
CA LYS A 277 -27.30 8.02 8.19
C LYS A 277 -26.63 9.13 7.41
N HIS A 278 -25.44 8.91 6.85
CA HIS A 278 -24.70 9.98 6.16
C HIS A 278 -25.19 10.16 4.72
N GLU A 279 -25.92 11.22 4.38
CA GLU A 279 -26.44 11.37 3.00
C GLU A 279 -25.38 11.82 1.98
N GLY A 280 -24.25 12.38 2.46
CA GLY A 280 -23.19 12.94 1.63
C GLY A 280 -22.34 11.92 0.87
N ARG A 281 -21.47 12.43 -0.01
CA ARG A 281 -20.48 11.60 -0.73
C ARG A 281 -19.33 11.26 0.21
N ILE A 282 -19.00 9.97 0.27
CA ILE A 282 -17.78 9.48 0.90
C ILE A 282 -16.74 9.27 -0.21
N PHE A 283 -15.59 9.92 -0.08
CA PHE A 283 -14.53 9.84 -1.09
C PHE A 283 -14.06 8.39 -1.26
N GLY A 284 -13.89 7.94 -2.50
CA GLY A 284 -13.51 6.56 -2.84
C GLY A 284 -14.64 5.51 -2.73
N LEU A 285 -15.79 5.86 -2.16
CA LEU A 285 -16.94 4.95 -2.01
C LEU A 285 -18.03 5.22 -3.07
N SER A 286 -18.09 4.37 -4.10
CA SER A 286 -19.12 4.48 -5.14
C SER A 286 -20.53 4.16 -4.64
N ARG A 287 -21.58 4.66 -5.31
CA ARG A 287 -22.99 4.36 -5.01
C ARG A 287 -23.26 2.85 -4.95
N ARG A 288 -22.72 2.09 -5.89
CA ARG A 288 -22.84 0.63 -5.91
C ARG A 288 -22.21 0.00 -4.68
N ARG A 289 -21.00 0.44 -4.28
CA ARG A 289 -20.34 -0.10 -3.08
C ARG A 289 -21.05 0.30 -1.80
N ARG A 290 -21.64 1.48 -1.77
CA ARG A 290 -22.50 1.93 -0.68
C ARG A 290 -23.73 1.04 -0.48
N GLN A 291 -24.36 0.62 -1.58
CA GLN A 291 -25.47 -0.34 -1.56
C GLN A 291 -25.03 -1.74 -1.09
N GLN A 292 -23.83 -2.17 -1.49
CA GLN A 292 -23.23 -3.45 -1.08
C GLN A 292 -22.62 -3.42 0.33
N PHE A 293 -22.60 -2.26 0.99
CA PHE A 293 -21.91 -2.07 2.26
C PHE A 293 -22.39 -3.02 3.37
N PRO A 294 -23.71 -3.29 3.54
CA PRO A 294 -24.17 -4.26 4.53
C PRO A 294 -23.55 -5.65 4.37
N ALA A 295 -23.40 -6.12 3.13
CA ALA A 295 -22.76 -7.40 2.82
C ALA A 295 -21.26 -7.37 3.08
N ILE A 296 -20.57 -6.29 2.72
CA ILE A 296 -19.14 -6.10 3.01
C ILE A 296 -18.90 -6.18 4.53
N VAL A 297 -19.74 -5.51 5.32
CA VAL A 297 -19.64 -5.54 6.78
C VAL A 297 -19.91 -6.93 7.35
N THR A 298 -20.88 -7.69 6.81
CA THR A 298 -21.13 -9.07 7.25
C THR A 298 -19.93 -9.99 7.02
N VAL A 299 -19.19 -9.83 5.92
CA VAL A 299 -17.93 -10.57 5.68
C VAL A 299 -16.87 -10.20 6.73
N ILE A 300 -16.76 -8.91 7.07
CA ILE A 300 -15.82 -8.43 8.08
C ILE A 300 -16.21 -8.91 9.48
N GLU A 301 -17.50 -8.98 9.80
CA GLU A 301 -17.98 -9.52 11.08
C GLU A 301 -17.64 -11.02 11.20
N ALA A 302 -17.80 -11.80 10.11
CA ALA A 302 -17.38 -13.19 10.08
C ALA A 302 -15.85 -13.34 10.20
N PHE A 303 -15.07 -12.44 9.59
CA PHE A 303 -13.61 -12.39 9.75
C PHE A 303 -13.19 -12.14 11.19
N LEU A 304 -13.73 -11.09 11.81
CA LEU A 304 -13.42 -10.67 13.18
C LEU A 304 -13.83 -11.72 14.22
N ALA A 305 -14.85 -12.53 13.92
CA ALA A 305 -15.27 -13.61 14.79
C ALA A 305 -14.26 -14.77 14.87
N VAL A 306 -13.37 -14.91 13.89
CA VAL A 306 -12.47 -16.07 13.79
C VAL A 306 -10.99 -15.71 13.90
N VAL A 307 -10.60 -14.51 13.50
CA VAL A 307 -9.20 -14.06 13.58
C VAL A 307 -9.03 -13.15 14.80
N PRO A 308 -8.28 -13.61 15.82
CA PRO A 308 -8.07 -12.82 17.03
C PRO A 308 -7.06 -11.68 16.81
N ASN A 309 -7.10 -10.69 17.70
CA ASN A 309 -6.05 -9.68 17.88
C ASN A 309 -5.56 -9.00 16.59
N ILE A 310 -6.49 -8.48 15.79
CA ILE A 310 -6.16 -7.75 14.57
C ILE A 310 -5.28 -6.54 14.91
N GLY A 311 -4.08 -6.52 14.32
CA GLY A 311 -3.12 -5.43 14.41
C GLY A 311 -3.48 -4.32 13.44
N ASN A 312 -2.68 -4.13 12.40
CA ASN A 312 -2.97 -3.16 11.35
C ASN A 312 -3.62 -3.82 10.14
N VAL A 313 -4.60 -3.15 9.56
CA VAL A 313 -5.24 -3.55 8.29
C VAL A 313 -4.84 -2.56 7.20
N THR A 314 -4.09 -3.03 6.21
CA THR A 314 -3.63 -2.22 5.07
C THR A 314 -4.48 -2.53 3.84
N PHE A 315 -5.01 -1.49 3.19
CA PHE A 315 -5.83 -1.63 2.00
C PHE A 315 -4.98 -1.50 0.74
N CYS A 316 -5.08 -2.48 -0.15
CA CYS A 316 -4.28 -2.58 -1.36
C CYS A 316 -5.08 -2.21 -2.61
N GLY A 317 -4.45 -1.43 -3.50
CA GLY A 317 -5.00 -1.00 -4.79
C GLY A 317 -5.04 -2.11 -5.83
N GLY A 318 -4.17 -3.12 -5.70
CA GLY A 318 -4.05 -4.19 -6.67
C GLY A 318 -5.25 -5.14 -6.74
N SER A 319 -5.19 -6.03 -7.72
CA SER A 319 -6.24 -6.96 -8.12
C SER A 319 -5.63 -8.12 -8.91
N ASN A 320 -6.48 -9.03 -9.38
CA ASN A 320 -6.10 -10.10 -10.32
C ASN A 320 -5.23 -9.61 -11.49
N ARG A 321 -5.46 -8.38 -11.98
CA ARG A 321 -4.67 -7.80 -13.08
C ARG A 321 -3.22 -7.56 -12.66
N GLN A 322 -3.01 -6.87 -11.54
CA GLN A 322 -1.67 -6.60 -11.02
C GLN A 322 -0.96 -7.88 -10.61
N GLY A 323 -1.65 -8.84 -9.99
CA GLY A 323 -1.03 -10.11 -9.62
C GLY A 323 -0.62 -10.95 -10.84
N ALA A 324 -1.45 -10.99 -11.89
CA ALA A 324 -1.06 -11.65 -13.14
C ALA A 324 0.15 -10.97 -13.80
N LEU A 325 0.24 -9.63 -13.72
CA LEU A 325 1.41 -8.88 -14.20
C LEU A 325 2.65 -9.16 -13.35
N MET A 326 2.52 -9.22 -12.02
CA MET A 326 3.62 -9.59 -11.13
C MET A 326 4.18 -10.98 -11.46
N MET A 327 3.30 -11.94 -11.75
CA MET A 327 3.71 -13.31 -12.13
C MET A 327 4.33 -13.41 -13.53
N LYS A 328 4.27 -12.34 -14.34
CA LYS A 328 4.98 -12.23 -15.63
C LYS A 328 6.40 -11.71 -15.48
N LEU A 329 6.73 -11.08 -14.36
CA LEU A 329 8.07 -10.54 -14.13
C LEU A 329 9.03 -11.68 -13.78
N PRO A 330 10.30 -11.63 -14.24
CA PRO A 330 11.36 -12.47 -13.69
C PRO A 330 11.40 -12.34 -12.17
N ALA A 331 11.67 -13.44 -11.46
CA ALA A 331 11.65 -13.48 -10.01
C ALA A 331 12.58 -12.42 -9.40
N GLU A 332 13.74 -12.19 -10.00
CA GLU A 332 14.72 -11.20 -9.56
C GLU A 332 14.16 -9.77 -9.63
N ILE A 333 13.36 -9.46 -10.64
CA ILE A 333 12.70 -8.15 -10.77
C ILE A 333 11.50 -8.07 -9.82
N ARG A 334 10.70 -9.15 -9.75
CA ARG A 334 9.49 -9.24 -8.94
C ARG A 334 9.78 -9.06 -7.45
N GLU A 335 10.90 -9.61 -6.98
CA GLU A 335 11.34 -9.50 -5.59
C GLU A 335 12.33 -8.35 -5.33
N SER A 336 12.69 -7.56 -6.36
CA SER A 336 13.48 -6.35 -6.16
C SER A 336 12.69 -5.28 -5.40
N ASN A 337 13.40 -4.37 -4.73
CA ASN A 337 12.76 -3.27 -4.01
C ASN A 337 12.29 -2.17 -5.00
N PRO A 338 10.97 -1.96 -5.16
CA PRO A 338 10.43 -0.97 -6.09
C PRO A 338 10.79 0.47 -5.70
N LEU A 339 11.07 0.74 -4.41
CA LEU A 339 11.47 2.06 -3.95
C LEU A 339 12.88 2.44 -4.40
N ASP A 340 13.76 1.46 -4.63
CA ASP A 340 15.09 1.70 -5.21
C ASP A 340 14.96 2.14 -6.66
N VAL A 341 14.04 1.53 -7.42
CA VAL A 341 13.70 1.94 -8.80
C VAL A 341 13.08 3.32 -8.82
N LEU A 342 12.12 3.60 -7.92
CA LEU A 342 11.50 4.92 -7.78
C LEU A 342 12.54 6.00 -7.51
N SER A 343 13.56 5.68 -6.71
CA SER A 343 14.65 6.61 -6.49
C SER A 343 15.36 6.90 -7.81
N SER A 344 15.60 5.92 -8.69
CA SER A 344 16.33 6.13 -9.96
C SER A 344 17.76 6.62 -9.74
N VAL A 345 18.45 6.09 -8.73
CA VAL A 345 19.90 6.32 -8.51
C VAL A 345 20.70 5.59 -9.58
N THR A 346 21.49 6.33 -10.36
CA THR A 346 22.42 5.75 -11.33
C THR A 346 23.62 5.10 -10.64
N ALA A 347 24.33 4.21 -11.34
CA ALA A 347 25.54 3.58 -10.80
C ALA A 347 26.62 4.61 -10.40
N GLN A 348 26.69 5.74 -11.10
CA GLN A 348 27.62 6.84 -10.84
C GLN A 348 27.23 7.66 -9.61
N GLU A 349 25.93 7.87 -9.40
CA GLU A 349 25.41 8.60 -8.23
C GLU A 349 25.48 7.77 -6.95
N LYS A 350 25.38 6.44 -7.06
CA LYS A 350 25.24 5.53 -5.92
C LYS A 350 26.27 5.76 -4.81
N PRO A 351 27.59 5.90 -5.07
CA PRO A 351 28.57 6.18 -4.01
C PRO A 351 28.31 7.49 -3.26
N VAL A 352 27.87 8.55 -3.96
CA VAL A 352 27.52 9.84 -3.34
C VAL A 352 26.28 9.68 -2.47
N PHE A 353 25.24 9.05 -3.01
CA PHE A 353 23.98 8.86 -2.30
C PHE A 353 24.15 8.00 -1.05
N ASP A 354 24.93 6.93 -1.14
CA ASP A 354 25.21 6.05 -0.02
C ASP A 354 25.96 6.82 1.09
N VAL A 355 26.96 7.65 0.77
CA VAL A 355 27.68 8.45 1.78
C VAL A 355 26.81 9.56 2.40
N VAL A 356 25.98 10.25 1.59
CA VAL A 356 25.02 11.23 2.14
C VAL A 356 24.02 10.54 3.06
N LEU A 357 23.47 9.40 2.64
CA LEU A 357 22.53 8.63 3.45
C LEU A 357 23.17 8.19 4.77
N GLN A 358 24.41 7.70 4.74
CA GLN A 358 25.14 7.34 5.96
C GLN A 358 25.43 8.54 6.87
N THR A 359 25.74 9.70 6.29
CA THR A 359 25.89 10.95 7.06
C THR A 359 24.60 11.31 7.79
N LEU A 360 23.44 11.19 7.12
CA LEU A 360 22.14 11.46 7.73
C LEU A 360 21.75 10.42 8.79
N ILE A 361 22.04 9.14 8.56
CA ILE A 361 21.81 8.06 9.54
C ILE A 361 22.69 8.24 10.78
N SER A 362 23.95 8.67 10.60
CA SER A 362 24.89 8.94 11.71
C SER A 362 24.45 10.10 12.61
N ALA A 363 23.58 10.97 12.10
CA ALA A 363 22.94 12.01 12.88
C ALA A 363 21.82 11.48 13.80
N LEU A 364 21.32 10.26 13.60
CA LEU A 364 20.38 9.65 14.53
C LEU A 364 21.13 9.05 15.73
N PRO A 365 20.65 9.18 16.98
CA PRO A 365 21.31 8.55 18.12
C PRO A 365 21.33 7.02 18.00
N GLU A 366 22.33 6.34 18.55
CA GLU A 366 22.35 4.86 18.56
C GLU A 366 21.36 4.29 19.58
N GLU A 367 21.02 5.09 20.59
CA GLU A 367 20.13 4.72 21.69
C GLU A 367 18.65 4.69 21.29
N ILE A 368 18.31 5.17 20.08
CA ILE A 368 16.99 4.99 19.51
C ILE A 368 16.95 3.70 18.71
N ASN A 369 15.83 2.97 18.79
CA ASN A 369 15.66 1.79 17.96
C ASN A 369 15.41 2.20 16.50
N ARG A 370 16.52 2.33 15.76
CA ARG A 370 16.51 2.75 14.35
C ARG A 370 15.79 1.76 13.43
N SER A 371 15.55 0.51 13.85
CA SER A 371 14.82 -0.45 13.02
C SER A 371 13.30 -0.33 13.15
N THR A 372 12.81 0.24 14.26
CA THR A 372 11.35 0.34 14.52
C THR A 372 10.82 1.76 14.52
N MET A 373 11.68 2.77 14.72
CA MET A 373 11.26 4.17 14.75
C MET A 373 10.87 4.64 13.34
N PRO A 374 9.61 5.03 13.08
CA PRO A 374 9.20 5.45 11.75
C PRO A 374 9.95 6.70 11.29
N THR A 375 10.74 6.54 10.24
CA THR A 375 11.51 7.59 9.56
C THR A 375 11.50 7.35 8.06
N VAL A 376 11.94 8.34 7.27
CA VAL A 376 12.14 8.15 5.82
C VAL A 376 13.10 6.98 5.51
N PHE A 377 14.01 6.63 6.43
CA PHE A 377 14.95 5.53 6.27
C PHE A 377 14.29 4.16 6.50
N THR A 378 13.55 4.01 7.60
CA THR A 378 12.82 2.76 7.88
C THR A 378 11.68 2.50 6.90
N ALA A 379 11.18 3.55 6.25
CA ALA A 379 10.22 3.45 5.15
C ALA A 379 10.87 3.05 3.81
N GLY A 380 12.18 2.87 3.74
CA GLY A 380 12.90 2.52 2.50
C GLY A 380 13.02 3.69 1.51
N LEU A 381 12.81 4.94 1.96
CA LEU A 381 12.81 6.14 1.11
C LEU A 381 14.11 6.93 1.20
N GLY A 382 15.18 6.37 1.77
CA GLY A 382 16.45 7.07 2.01
C GLY A 382 17.04 7.69 0.75
N HIS A 383 17.25 6.91 -0.30
CA HIS A 383 17.80 7.41 -1.58
C HIS A 383 16.87 8.39 -2.28
N LEU A 384 15.56 8.22 -2.16
CA LEU A 384 14.60 9.18 -2.70
C LEU A 384 14.69 10.52 -1.97
N PHE A 385 14.74 10.48 -0.63
CA PHE A 385 14.91 11.67 0.19
C PHE A 385 16.23 12.38 -0.11
N VAL A 386 17.34 11.66 -0.26
CA VAL A 386 18.64 12.23 -0.65
C VAL A 386 18.54 13.02 -1.95
N ARG A 387 17.80 12.52 -2.95
CA ARG A 387 17.55 13.26 -4.19
C ARG A 387 16.81 14.56 -3.95
N ASP A 388 15.76 14.48 -3.14
CA ASP A 388 14.87 15.62 -2.86
C ASP A 388 15.57 16.73 -2.04
N ILE A 389 16.70 16.46 -1.37
CA ILE A 389 17.53 17.47 -0.67
C ILE A 389 18.01 18.57 -1.63
N TRP A 390 18.37 18.23 -2.87
CA TRP A 390 18.91 19.19 -3.84
C TRP A 390 18.03 19.44 -5.07
N ALA A 391 16.98 18.65 -5.27
CA ALA A 391 16.16 18.65 -6.50
C ALA A 391 15.59 20.03 -6.90
N ARG A 392 15.43 20.94 -5.94
CA ARG A 392 14.85 22.28 -6.16
C ARG A 392 15.70 23.42 -5.62
N GLN A 393 17.02 23.24 -5.58
CA GLN A 393 17.91 24.36 -5.27
C GLN A 393 17.70 25.52 -6.27
N GLY A 394 17.75 26.75 -5.79
CA GLY A 394 17.50 27.97 -6.57
C GLY A 394 16.08 28.53 -6.50
N TYR A 395 15.10 27.75 -6.03
CA TYR A 395 13.77 28.26 -5.69
C TYR A 395 13.71 28.74 -4.23
N SER A 396 12.74 29.60 -3.89
CA SER A 396 12.56 30.05 -2.50
C SER A 396 12.17 28.90 -1.57
N GLU A 397 12.60 28.97 -0.31
CA GLU A 397 12.29 27.95 0.70
C GLU A 397 10.78 27.76 0.91
N ASP A 398 10.00 28.85 0.89
CA ASP A 398 8.54 28.81 1.03
C ASP A 398 7.87 28.07 -0.14
N ASN A 399 8.31 28.33 -1.38
CA ASN A 399 7.79 27.63 -2.56
C ASN A 399 8.17 26.15 -2.52
N ASN A 400 9.39 25.84 -2.12
CA ASN A 400 9.86 24.47 -1.99
C ASN A 400 9.16 23.70 -0.87
N THR A 401 8.83 24.37 0.23
CA THR A 401 8.03 23.79 1.31
C THR A 401 6.65 23.38 0.81
N SER A 402 5.93 24.28 0.13
CA SER A 402 4.62 23.96 -0.46
C SER A 402 4.73 22.85 -1.50
N PHE A 403 5.71 22.95 -2.42
CA PHE A 403 5.95 21.91 -3.43
C PHE A 403 6.22 20.55 -2.79
N ALA A 404 7.11 20.45 -1.80
CA ALA A 404 7.47 19.20 -1.15
C ALA A 404 6.26 18.51 -0.50
N LEU A 405 5.41 19.30 0.15
CA LEU A 405 4.20 18.82 0.81
C LEU A 405 3.22 18.17 -0.18
N HIS A 406 2.91 18.88 -1.27
CA HIS A 406 1.99 18.38 -2.30
C HIS A 406 2.60 17.27 -3.15
N ASN A 407 3.87 17.39 -3.53
CA ASN A 407 4.57 16.41 -4.34
C ASN A 407 4.58 15.02 -3.68
N ALA A 408 4.84 14.93 -2.38
CA ALA A 408 4.89 13.66 -1.66
C ALA A 408 3.56 12.87 -1.70
N ILE A 409 2.41 13.55 -1.77
CA ILE A 409 1.10 12.91 -1.79
C ILE A 409 0.58 12.63 -3.21
N ILE A 410 1.00 13.39 -4.23
CA ILE A 410 0.52 13.23 -5.61
C ILE A 410 1.46 12.39 -6.48
N ARG A 411 2.76 12.37 -6.19
CA ARG A 411 3.75 11.67 -7.02
C ARG A 411 3.48 10.17 -7.00
N ASP A 412 3.68 9.53 -8.14
CA ASP A 412 3.88 8.08 -8.19
C ASP A 412 2.78 7.29 -7.44
N ALA A 413 1.51 7.65 -7.68
CA ALA A 413 0.35 7.23 -6.89
C ALA A 413 0.21 5.70 -6.74
N ASP A 414 0.69 4.96 -7.74
CA ASP A 414 0.61 3.50 -7.80
C ASP A 414 1.96 2.81 -7.54
N THR A 415 2.99 3.53 -7.08
CA THR A 415 4.29 2.92 -6.79
C THR A 415 4.18 1.95 -5.60
N PRO A 416 4.56 0.68 -5.78
CA PRO A 416 4.52 -0.29 -4.70
C PRO A 416 5.44 0.12 -3.54
N GLY A 417 4.98 -0.11 -2.30
CA GLY A 417 5.75 0.21 -1.10
C GLY A 417 5.64 1.67 -0.64
N LEU A 418 5.18 2.60 -1.49
CA LEU A 418 5.00 4.01 -1.12
C LEU A 418 3.64 4.22 -0.41
N LEU A 419 3.52 3.60 0.77
CA LEU A 419 2.34 3.68 1.64
C LEU A 419 2.14 5.10 2.19
N HIS A 420 0.94 5.37 2.73
CA HIS A 420 0.58 6.68 3.26
C HIS A 420 1.55 7.20 4.33
N VAL A 421 2.00 6.32 5.24
CA VAL A 421 3.00 6.65 6.27
C VAL A 421 4.32 7.07 5.63
N GLY A 422 4.79 6.34 4.60
CA GLY A 422 6.01 6.69 3.87
C GLY A 422 5.91 8.04 3.17
N ARG A 423 4.77 8.34 2.54
CA ARG A 423 4.47 9.65 1.93
C ARG A 423 4.50 10.77 2.95
N ALA A 424 3.87 10.57 4.11
CA ALA A 424 3.86 11.54 5.19
C ALA A 424 5.27 11.78 5.75
N LEU A 425 6.06 10.73 5.99
CA LEU A 425 7.45 10.85 6.43
C LEU A 425 8.30 11.61 5.41
N LEU A 426 8.19 11.28 4.13
CA LEU A 426 8.91 11.99 3.06
C LEU A 426 8.51 13.47 3.00
N ALA A 427 7.21 13.76 3.08
CA ALA A 427 6.69 15.12 3.09
C ALA A 427 7.27 15.93 4.27
N LEU A 428 7.12 15.43 5.49
CA LEU A 428 7.53 16.13 6.72
C LEU A 428 9.05 16.35 6.76
N SER A 429 9.84 15.36 6.36
CA SER A 429 11.31 15.50 6.29
C SER A 429 11.74 16.49 5.21
N THR A 430 11.12 16.45 4.02
CA THR A 430 11.48 17.36 2.92
C THR A 430 11.01 18.80 3.19
N VAL A 431 9.85 18.98 3.80
CA VAL A 431 9.37 20.28 4.28
C VAL A 431 10.35 20.87 5.29
N SER A 432 10.78 20.10 6.28
CA SER A 432 11.73 20.59 7.29
C SER A 432 13.13 20.84 6.73
N ARG A 433 13.50 20.16 5.63
CA ARG A 433 14.71 20.47 4.85
C ARG A 433 14.66 21.88 4.29
N TRP A 434 13.49 22.36 3.86
CA TRP A 434 13.25 23.73 3.36
C TRP A 434 12.73 24.69 4.42
N SER A 435 13.14 24.51 5.69
CA SER A 435 12.80 25.35 6.86
C SER A 435 11.34 25.31 7.32
N GLY A 436 10.41 24.80 6.52
CA GLY A 436 9.03 24.55 6.93
C GLY A 436 8.14 25.79 7.04
N HIS A 437 8.51 26.89 6.38
CA HIS A 437 7.66 28.07 6.26
C HIS A 437 6.53 27.79 5.27
N MET A 438 5.28 27.88 5.72
CA MET A 438 4.12 27.54 4.90
C MET A 438 2.92 28.45 5.21
N GLY A 439 2.06 28.62 4.20
CA GLY A 439 0.81 29.37 4.35
C GLY A 439 -0.28 28.57 5.11
N PRO A 440 -1.38 29.23 5.51
CA PRO A 440 -2.46 28.59 6.30
C PRO A 440 -3.10 27.38 5.63
N VAL A 441 -3.19 27.37 4.29
CA VAL A 441 -3.77 26.24 3.53
C VAL A 441 -2.91 25.00 3.64
N ASP A 442 -1.60 25.15 3.46
CA ASP A 442 -0.64 24.04 3.56
C ASP A 442 -0.49 23.54 5.00
N LEU A 443 -0.73 24.40 6.00
CA LEU A 443 -0.66 24.02 7.41
C LEU A 443 -1.67 22.92 7.78
N GLN A 444 -2.87 22.93 7.19
CA GLN A 444 -3.86 21.87 7.43
C GLN A 444 -3.38 20.53 6.88
N LEU A 445 -2.84 20.52 5.67
CA LEU A 445 -2.29 19.31 5.05
C LEU A 445 -1.08 18.80 5.84
N TYR A 446 -0.17 19.69 6.22
CA TYR A 446 0.99 19.36 7.06
C TYR A 446 0.57 18.75 8.40
N GLN A 447 -0.43 19.34 9.07
CA GLN A 447 -0.95 18.80 10.34
C GLN A 447 -1.57 17.42 10.14
N GLY A 448 -2.38 17.20 9.09
CA GLY A 448 -2.95 15.90 8.79
C GLY A 448 -1.89 14.82 8.54
N LEU A 449 -0.81 15.14 7.82
CA LEU A 449 0.32 14.22 7.61
C LEU A 449 1.11 13.97 8.89
N SER A 450 1.26 14.99 9.75
CA SER A 450 1.88 14.87 11.08
C SER A 450 1.06 13.94 11.99
N ASP A 451 -0.25 14.13 12.06
CA ASP A 451 -1.16 13.31 12.88
C ASP A 451 -1.16 11.85 12.41
N LEU A 452 -1.09 11.63 11.09
CA LEU A 452 -1.00 10.30 10.50
C LEU A 452 0.23 9.55 11.01
N VAL A 453 1.41 10.17 11.03
CA VAL A 453 2.62 9.51 11.54
C VAL A 453 2.67 9.47 13.07
N GLU A 454 2.07 10.44 13.78
CA GLU A 454 1.92 10.44 15.25
C GLU A 454 1.09 9.23 15.73
N ASN A 455 0.04 8.87 14.99
CA ASN A 455 -0.79 7.70 15.27
C ASN A 455 -0.01 6.37 15.17
N CYS A 456 1.05 6.31 14.34
CA CYS A 456 1.94 5.15 14.29
C CYS A 456 2.96 5.16 15.43
N ASN A 457 3.54 6.31 15.71
CA ASN A 457 4.47 6.51 16.83
C ASN A 457 4.48 7.99 17.26
N PRO A 458 4.26 8.31 18.54
CA PRO A 458 4.20 9.70 19.02
C PRO A 458 5.46 10.54 18.74
N ASP A 459 6.63 9.91 18.59
CA ASP A 459 7.90 10.59 18.33
C ASP A 459 8.23 10.68 16.82
N ALA A 460 7.49 10.01 15.93
CA ALA A 460 7.76 10.03 14.49
C ALA A 460 7.70 11.43 13.86
N PRO A 461 6.73 12.31 14.18
CA PRO A 461 6.75 13.69 13.65
C PRO A 461 8.02 14.44 14.04
N PHE A 462 8.54 14.21 15.26
CA PHE A 462 9.78 14.83 15.72
C PHE A 462 10.96 14.35 14.87
N TRP A 463 11.10 13.04 14.68
CA TRP A 463 12.21 12.46 13.91
C TRP A 463 12.17 12.86 12.44
N ALA A 464 10.99 12.95 11.84
CA ALA A 464 10.85 13.43 10.47
C ALA A 464 11.39 14.87 10.32
N LYS A 465 11.01 15.78 11.23
CA LYS A 465 11.53 17.16 11.27
C LYS A 465 13.02 17.21 11.56
N TYR A 466 13.48 16.43 12.53
CA TYR A 466 14.90 16.33 12.88
C TYR A 466 15.77 15.95 11.68
N ILE A 467 15.40 14.88 10.96
CA ILE A 467 16.11 14.42 9.77
C ILE A 467 16.12 15.49 8.68
N GLY A 468 14.99 16.16 8.46
CA GLY A 468 14.90 17.28 7.52
C GLY A 468 15.82 18.45 7.89
N ALA A 469 15.87 18.82 9.17
CA ALA A 469 16.75 19.88 9.67
C ALA A 469 18.24 19.55 9.46
N VAL A 470 18.64 18.31 9.76
CA VAL A 470 19.99 17.80 9.48
C VAL A 470 20.29 17.85 7.99
N ALA A 471 19.37 17.43 7.13
CA ALA A 471 19.52 17.53 5.69
C ALA A 471 19.65 18.99 5.21
N GLY A 472 18.95 19.93 5.85
CA GLY A 472 19.12 21.36 5.61
C GLY A 472 20.51 21.86 5.97
N LEU A 473 21.08 21.37 7.08
CA LEU A 473 22.47 21.63 7.42
C LEU A 473 23.43 21.08 6.38
N VAL A 474 23.26 19.82 5.98
CA VAL A 474 24.08 19.20 4.91
C VAL A 474 24.05 20.06 3.66
N ALA A 475 22.87 20.55 3.26
CA ALA A 475 22.73 21.40 2.08
C ALA A 475 23.25 22.83 2.24
N MET A 476 23.45 23.34 3.46
CA MET A 476 24.17 24.61 3.67
C MET A 476 25.68 24.44 3.48
N VAL A 477 26.23 23.30 3.93
CA VAL A 477 27.66 22.97 3.79
C VAL A 477 27.99 22.50 2.35
N LEU A 478 27.03 21.85 1.69
CA LEU A 478 27.10 21.35 0.32
C LEU A 478 25.91 21.90 -0.46
N PRO A 479 25.97 23.15 -0.98
CA PRO A 479 24.84 23.81 -1.65
C PRO A 479 24.42 23.14 -2.96
N VAL A 480 25.34 22.41 -3.59
CA VAL A 480 25.11 21.65 -4.82
C VAL A 480 25.30 20.16 -4.52
N LEU A 481 24.56 19.31 -5.24
CA LEU A 481 24.74 17.86 -5.16
C LEU A 481 26.23 17.51 -5.43
N PRO A 482 26.90 16.84 -4.50
CA PRO A 482 28.31 16.46 -4.65
C PRO A 482 28.54 15.55 -5.85
N LYS A 483 29.70 15.66 -6.49
CA LYS A 483 30.03 14.85 -7.69
C LYS A 483 30.61 13.49 -7.36
N ASN A 484 31.19 13.35 -6.16
CA ASN A 484 31.82 12.12 -5.68
C ASN A 484 31.72 12.03 -4.15
N ALA A 485 31.94 10.84 -3.61
CA ALA A 485 31.84 10.55 -2.19
C ALA A 485 32.85 11.32 -1.33
N ASP A 486 34.06 11.58 -1.86
CA ASP A 486 35.13 12.27 -1.13
C ASP A 486 34.78 13.73 -0.83
N GLU A 487 34.05 14.40 -1.72
CA GLU A 487 33.53 15.74 -1.47
C GLU A 487 32.65 15.79 -0.21
N VAL A 488 31.84 14.75 0.03
CA VAL A 488 30.98 14.66 1.22
C VAL A 488 31.82 14.39 2.48
N ASN A 489 32.66 13.36 2.41
CA ASN A 489 33.49 12.92 3.55
C ASN A 489 34.44 14.01 4.05
N LYS A 490 34.98 14.82 3.13
CA LYS A 490 35.87 15.94 3.48
C LYS A 490 35.08 17.15 3.98
N ALA A 491 33.87 17.37 3.49
CA ALA A 491 33.10 18.57 3.82
C ALA A 491 32.42 18.49 5.19
N ILE A 492 31.90 17.32 5.59
CA ILE A 492 31.07 17.20 6.77
C ILE A 492 31.17 15.84 7.47
N SER A 493 31.17 15.87 8.79
CA SER A 493 31.01 14.69 9.66
C SER A 493 29.96 14.99 10.73
N ILE A 494 29.02 14.08 10.94
CA ILE A 494 27.95 14.23 11.94
C ILE A 494 27.89 12.99 12.82
N LYS A 495 27.83 13.20 14.14
CA LYS A 495 27.56 12.14 15.14
C LYS A 495 26.57 12.67 16.17
N SER A 496 25.76 11.78 16.74
CA SER A 496 24.83 12.16 17.79
C SER A 496 24.81 11.16 18.94
N HIS A 497 24.39 11.63 20.11
CA HIS A 497 24.14 10.79 21.28
C HIS A 497 22.93 11.31 22.05
N LEU A 498 22.20 10.40 22.69
CA LEU A 498 21.01 10.71 23.48
C LEU A 498 21.37 10.76 24.97
N LYS A 499 21.45 11.96 25.52
CA LYS A 499 21.61 12.17 26.96
C LYS A 499 20.26 12.14 27.65
N ARG A 500 19.97 11.03 28.34
CA ARG A 500 18.79 10.90 29.21
C ARG A 500 18.97 11.73 30.48
N THR A 501 17.89 12.36 30.95
CA THR A 501 17.93 13.17 32.18
C THR A 501 16.73 12.86 33.06
N GLU A 502 16.95 12.62 34.35
CA GLU A 502 15.90 12.20 35.30
C GLU A 502 14.82 13.29 35.53
N ASP A 503 15.20 14.57 35.55
CA ASP A 503 14.30 15.70 35.86
C ASP A 503 14.09 16.70 34.70
N LYS A 504 14.64 16.40 33.51
CA LYS A 504 14.60 17.31 32.35
C LYS A 504 14.24 16.53 31.09
N LYS A 505 14.00 17.26 30.00
CA LYS A 505 13.83 16.65 28.68
C LYS A 505 15.11 15.94 28.25
N ASP A 506 14.95 14.73 27.71
CA ASP A 506 16.01 14.03 27.00
C ASP A 506 16.65 14.96 25.96
N ARG A 507 17.98 14.94 25.91
CA ARG A 507 18.76 15.86 25.10
C ARG A 507 19.52 15.11 24.02
N ILE A 508 19.29 15.47 22.76
CA ILE A 508 20.09 15.02 21.62
C ILE A 508 21.27 15.97 21.48
N ILE A 509 22.47 15.45 21.67
CA ILE A 509 23.69 16.21 21.46
C ILE A 509 24.24 15.82 20.10
N LEU A 510 24.32 16.80 19.19
CA LEU A 510 24.73 16.61 17.81
C LEU A 510 26.11 17.26 17.61
N THR A 511 27.13 16.45 17.38
CA THR A 511 28.49 16.92 17.10
C THR A 511 28.70 16.97 15.59
N ILE A 512 29.02 18.17 15.08
CA ILE A 512 29.12 18.46 13.66
C ILE A 512 30.51 19.01 13.39
N GLY A 513 31.26 18.32 12.54
CA GLY A 513 32.51 18.81 11.96
C GLY A 513 32.26 19.29 10.53
N VAL A 514 32.70 20.50 10.19
CA VAL A 514 32.60 21.05 8.82
C VAL A 514 33.97 21.53 8.32
N ALA A 515 34.27 21.32 7.04
CA ALA A 515 35.48 21.87 6.44
C ALA A 515 35.39 23.38 6.28
N SER A 516 36.48 24.08 6.56
CA SER A 516 36.56 25.55 6.43
C SER A 516 36.22 26.05 5.02
N ALA A 517 36.64 25.32 3.99
CA ALA A 517 36.36 25.64 2.59
C ALA A 517 34.86 25.60 2.25
N ASN A 518 34.07 24.82 2.99
CA ASN A 518 32.64 24.62 2.73
C ASN A 518 31.73 25.56 3.54
N VAL A 519 32.28 26.30 4.50
CA VAL A 519 31.53 27.23 5.35
C VAL A 519 32.06 28.66 5.25
N ALA A 520 32.81 28.97 4.19
CA ALA A 520 33.26 30.33 3.91
C ALA A 520 32.03 31.24 3.75
N GLY A 521 31.87 32.21 4.66
CA GLY A 521 30.72 33.12 4.69
C GLY A 521 29.49 32.61 5.45
N ILE A 522 29.58 31.44 6.11
CA ILE A 522 28.52 30.88 6.96
C ILE A 522 29.02 30.87 8.41
N SER A 523 28.24 31.43 9.34
CA SER A 523 28.57 31.32 10.77
C SER A 523 28.33 29.89 11.26
N LEU A 524 29.27 29.34 12.03
CA LEU A 524 29.06 28.05 12.70
C LEU A 524 27.85 28.10 13.66
N GLN A 525 27.54 29.28 14.19
CA GLN A 525 26.35 29.49 15.02
C GLN A 525 25.06 29.37 14.20
N ASP A 526 25.02 29.85 12.96
CA ASP A 526 23.84 29.74 12.10
C ASP A 526 23.54 28.26 11.77
N LEU A 527 24.59 27.46 11.58
CA LEU A 527 24.47 26.01 11.42
C LEU A 527 23.86 25.35 12.66
N ALA A 528 24.32 25.73 13.86
CA ALA A 528 23.77 25.24 15.11
C ALA A 528 22.30 25.66 15.30
N ASP A 529 22.01 26.95 15.08
CA ASP A 529 20.70 27.57 15.28
C ASP A 529 19.64 26.97 14.36
N ARG A 530 19.97 26.61 13.12
CA ARG A 530 19.03 25.95 12.20
C ARG A 530 18.51 24.64 12.80
N ILE A 531 19.40 23.79 13.29
CA ILE A 531 19.01 22.49 13.85
C ILE A 531 18.31 22.66 15.19
N GLU A 532 18.85 23.49 16.09
CA GLU A 532 18.23 23.73 17.39
C GLU A 532 16.86 24.41 17.27
N GLY A 533 16.65 25.22 16.23
CA GLY A 533 15.42 25.90 15.89
C GLY A 533 14.34 25.01 15.26
N ALA A 534 14.74 24.02 14.45
CA ALA A 534 13.81 23.21 13.66
C ALA A 534 12.80 22.39 14.46
N THR A 535 13.09 22.10 15.73
CA THR A 535 12.18 21.39 16.62
C THR A 535 11.60 22.27 17.73
N LYS A 536 11.77 23.60 17.64
CA LYS A 536 11.11 24.55 18.55
C LYS A 536 9.61 24.62 18.24
N LYS A 537 8.84 25.05 19.23
CA LYS A 537 7.39 24.95 19.28
C LYS A 537 6.73 25.87 18.24
N ASN A 538 6.05 25.31 17.24
CA ASN A 538 5.04 26.03 16.45
C ASN A 538 3.65 25.58 16.90
N GLY A 539 3.07 26.28 17.88
CA GLY A 539 1.66 26.10 18.29
C GLY A 539 1.24 24.80 18.99
N GLY A 540 2.08 23.74 19.03
CA GLY A 540 1.70 22.39 19.52
C GLY A 540 2.23 21.96 20.90
N LYS A 541 2.13 20.65 21.20
CA LYS A 541 2.68 20.01 22.41
C LYS A 541 4.20 20.25 22.51
N LYS A 542 4.73 20.36 23.74
CA LYS A 542 6.18 20.52 23.96
C LYS A 542 6.92 19.29 23.40
N PRO A 543 7.95 19.44 22.56
CA PRO A 543 8.69 18.31 22.01
C PRO A 543 9.35 17.51 23.14
N ARG A 544 9.35 16.18 23.03
CA ARG A 544 9.96 15.26 23.99
C ARG A 544 11.45 15.52 24.14
N PHE A 545 12.13 15.73 23.02
CA PHE A 545 13.58 15.93 22.96
C PHE A 545 13.96 17.41 22.85
N LYS A 546 15.11 17.77 23.43
CA LYS A 546 15.79 19.05 23.18
C LYS A 546 17.06 18.78 22.37
N ILE A 547 17.31 19.56 21.33
CA ILE A 547 18.55 19.43 20.55
C ILE A 547 19.60 20.40 21.10
N THR A 548 20.87 20.00 21.06
CA THR A 548 22.03 20.86 21.32
C THR A 548 23.09 20.52 20.29
N ALA A 549 23.41 21.49 19.44
CA ALA A 549 24.35 21.32 18.34
C ALA A 549 25.72 21.88 18.72
N GLN A 550 26.77 21.10 18.47
CA GLN A 550 28.17 21.47 18.69
C GLN A 550 28.86 21.46 17.34
N VAL A 551 29.03 22.64 16.76
CA VAL A 551 29.62 22.82 15.43
C VAL A 551 31.07 23.25 15.55
N SER A 552 31.97 22.57 14.85
CA SER A 552 33.41 22.83 14.86
C SER A 552 34.01 22.63 13.46
N LEU A 553 35.18 23.22 13.23
CA LEU A 553 35.93 22.99 12.00
C LEU A 553 36.60 21.61 12.03
N LEU A 554 36.58 20.90 10.90
CA LEU A 554 37.38 19.69 10.71
C LEU A 554 38.87 20.05 10.73
N SER A 555 39.67 19.16 11.31
CA SER A 555 41.12 19.30 11.41
C SER A 555 41.80 18.94 10.10
#